data_AF-A0A7S2C7D4-F1
#
_entry.id   AF-A0A7S2C7D4-F1
#
_cell.length_a   1.000
_cell.length_b   1.000
_cell.length_c   1.000
_cell.angle_alpha   90.00
_cell.angle_beta   90.00
_cell.angle_gamma   90.00
#
_symmetry.space_group_name_H-M   'P 1'
#
loop_
_entity.id
_entity.type
_entity.pdbx_description
1 polymer ?
#
loop_
_entity_poly.entity_id
_entity_poly.type
_entity_poly.pdbx_seq_one_letter_code
_entity_poly.pdbx_strand_id
1 'polypeptide(L)'
;KGPSDAGKGKGKGKGAQTSAQRALEVCRLGCISLGALADGHKEVQTIVLDEGFAEVVLEALEWYQLHPGLNQWALWALFNLAYDHQSNKVYMVKKGAVGAVVDAMKRHPGERDLQRQGVAFFFSCLRFEDGIDAARMRQVAHTAGLKGALTAAIAAHPRDEVIKSMAKAMLDVA
;
A
#
# COMPACT_ATOMS: atom_id res chain seq x y z
N LYS A 1 42.03 -48.44 16.51
CA LYS A 1 41.55 -47.77 17.74
C LYS A 1 41.40 -46.28 17.45
N GLY A 2 40.18 -45.77 17.29
CA GLY A 2 39.88 -44.40 17.78
C GLY A 2 39.66 -44.44 19.30
N PRO A 3 39.10 -43.40 19.96
CA PRO A 3 38.64 -42.09 19.46
C PRO A 3 39.05 -40.91 20.41
N SER A 4 38.31 -39.78 20.34
CA SER A 4 38.39 -38.50 21.11
C SER A 4 39.29 -37.45 20.45
N ASP A 5 38.76 -36.34 19.93
CA ASP A 5 38.14 -35.24 20.68
C ASP A 5 37.03 -34.58 19.82
N ALA A 6 35.75 -34.82 20.11
CA ALA A 6 34.84 -33.91 20.81
C ALA A 6 34.85 -32.43 20.35
N GLY A 7 33.69 -32.01 19.82
CA GLY A 7 33.12 -30.71 20.16
C GLY A 7 33.50 -29.52 19.27
N LYS A 8 32.63 -29.22 18.30
CA LYS A 8 31.68 -28.09 18.43
C LYS A 8 30.74 -28.07 17.24
N GLY A 9 29.52 -28.52 17.49
CA GLY A 9 28.39 -28.21 16.64
C GLY A 9 28.21 -26.70 16.56
N LYS A 10 28.47 -26.10 15.41
CA LYS A 10 27.83 -24.84 15.03
C LYS A 10 26.43 -25.18 14.56
N GLY A 11 25.55 -25.41 15.54
CA GLY A 11 24.12 -25.24 15.32
C GLY A 11 23.94 -23.81 14.81
N LYS A 12 23.60 -23.67 13.53
CA LYS A 12 23.08 -22.42 12.99
C LYS A 12 21.81 -22.15 13.80
N GLY A 13 21.91 -21.31 14.82
CA GLY A 13 20.75 -20.79 15.51
C GLY A 13 19.85 -20.17 14.45
N LYS A 14 18.70 -20.81 14.20
CA LYS A 14 17.56 -20.13 13.58
C LYS A 14 17.24 -18.98 14.53
N GLY A 15 17.77 -17.80 14.22
CA GLY A 15 17.80 -16.66 15.12
C GLY A 15 16.39 -16.31 15.60
N ALA A 16 16.23 -16.15 16.91
CA ALA A 16 15.00 -15.66 17.49
C ALA A 16 14.63 -14.32 16.83
N GLN A 17 13.50 -14.26 16.13
CA GLN A 17 12.99 -13.02 15.57
C GLN A 17 12.76 -12.01 16.70
N THR A 18 13.21 -10.78 16.50
CA THR A 18 13.01 -9.70 17.47
C THR A 18 11.51 -9.41 17.64
N SER A 19 11.10 -8.85 18.78
CA SER A 19 9.71 -8.42 18.99
C SER A 19 9.23 -7.46 17.90
N ALA A 20 10.11 -6.56 17.45
CA ALA A 20 9.84 -5.64 16.35
C ALA A 20 9.60 -6.36 15.00
N GLN A 21 10.39 -7.39 14.68
CA GLN A 21 10.17 -8.19 13.47
C GLN A 21 8.84 -8.94 13.51
N ARG A 22 8.43 -9.44 14.68
CA ARG A 22 7.11 -10.08 14.85
C ARG A 22 5.97 -9.08 14.71
N ALA A 23 6.10 -7.88 15.28
CA ALA A 23 5.09 -6.83 15.13
C ALA A 23 4.93 -6.42 13.65
N LEU A 24 6.04 -6.20 12.94
CA LEU A 24 6.04 -5.92 11.50
C LEU A 24 5.32 -7.02 10.71
N GLU A 25 5.63 -8.29 11.00
CA GLU A 25 5.01 -9.43 10.29
C GLU A 25 3.52 -9.55 10.60
N VAL A 26 3.10 -9.30 11.85
CA VAL A 26 1.68 -9.26 12.22
C VAL A 26 0.95 -8.15 11.46
N CYS A 27 1.51 -6.95 11.39
CA CYS A 27 0.92 -5.85 10.61
C CYS A 27 0.83 -6.19 9.12
N ARG A 28 1.88 -6.80 8.55
CA ARG A 28 1.90 -7.24 7.15
C ARG A 28 0.80 -8.28 6.88
N LEU A 29 0.68 -9.29 7.73
CA LEU A 29 -0.37 -10.32 7.63
C LEU A 29 -1.76 -9.71 7.82
N GLY A 30 -1.91 -8.77 8.75
CA GLY A 30 -3.15 -8.01 8.93
C GLY A 30 -3.58 -7.28 7.66
N CYS A 31 -2.66 -6.56 7.00
CA CYS A 31 -2.96 -5.90 5.72
C CYS A 31 -3.39 -6.90 4.64
N ILE A 32 -2.73 -8.06 4.55
CA ILE A 32 -3.12 -9.12 3.61
C ILE A 32 -4.52 -9.63 3.91
N SER A 33 -4.81 -9.96 5.17
CA SER A 33 -6.12 -10.48 5.56
C SER A 33 -7.23 -9.47 5.28
N LEU A 34 -7.03 -8.20 5.64
CA LEU A 34 -8.01 -7.13 5.40
C LEU A 34 -8.26 -6.91 3.91
N GLY A 35 -7.20 -6.81 3.11
CA GLY A 35 -7.34 -6.65 1.67
C GLY A 35 -8.03 -7.83 1.02
N ALA A 36 -7.75 -9.07 1.45
CA ALA A 36 -8.39 -10.27 0.92
C ALA A 36 -9.87 -10.35 1.30
N LEU A 37 -10.22 -9.98 2.53
CA LEU A 37 -11.62 -9.91 2.97
C LEU A 37 -12.43 -8.88 2.17
N ALA A 38 -11.82 -7.74 1.87
CA ALA A 38 -12.43 -6.66 1.12
C ALA A 38 -12.53 -6.91 -0.40
N ASP A 39 -11.85 -7.93 -0.94
CA ASP A 39 -11.75 -8.16 -2.38
C ASP A 39 -13.10 -8.60 -2.97
N GLY A 40 -13.75 -7.69 -3.70
CA GLY A 40 -15.02 -7.96 -4.39
C GLY A 40 -16.27 -7.98 -3.50
N HIS A 41 -16.16 -7.62 -2.22
CA HIS A 41 -17.27 -7.70 -1.26
C HIS A 41 -17.62 -6.32 -0.64
N LYS A 42 -18.55 -5.58 -1.26
CA LYS A 42 -18.92 -4.20 -0.84
C LYS A 42 -19.36 -4.08 0.62
N GLU A 43 -20.12 -5.05 1.10
CA GLU A 43 -20.55 -5.11 2.50
C GLU A 43 -19.34 -5.24 3.44
N VAL A 44 -18.40 -6.13 3.12
CA VAL A 44 -17.18 -6.32 3.91
C VAL A 44 -16.25 -5.11 3.82
N GLN A 45 -16.13 -4.49 2.64
CA GLN A 45 -15.40 -3.23 2.46
C GLN A 45 -15.93 -2.13 3.40
N THR A 46 -17.26 -2.05 3.55
CA THR A 46 -17.90 -1.07 4.46
C THR A 46 -17.62 -1.44 5.92
N ILE A 47 -17.85 -2.69 6.32
CA ILE A 47 -17.60 -3.15 7.70
C ILE A 47 -16.15 -2.89 8.11
N VAL A 48 -15.19 -3.28 7.28
CA VAL A 48 -13.77 -3.08 7.58
C VAL A 48 -13.45 -1.58 7.71
N LEU A 49 -14.04 -0.72 6.89
CA LEU A 49 -13.81 0.71 7.01
C LEU A 49 -14.46 1.32 8.25
N ASP A 50 -15.70 0.93 8.58
CA ASP A 50 -16.44 1.42 9.74
C ASP A 50 -15.80 0.99 11.07
N GLU A 51 -15.13 -0.16 11.10
CA GLU A 51 -14.33 -0.63 12.24
C GLU A 51 -12.96 0.09 12.36
N GLY A 52 -12.68 1.09 11.52
CA GLY A 52 -11.50 1.94 11.60
C GLY A 52 -10.21 1.32 11.04
N PHE A 53 -10.31 0.22 10.28
CA PHE A 53 -9.11 -0.45 9.75
C PHE A 53 -8.39 0.38 8.68
N ALA A 54 -9.06 1.32 8.02
CA ALA A 54 -8.40 2.23 7.08
C ALA A 54 -7.33 3.06 7.79
N GLU A 55 -7.64 3.62 8.95
CA GLU A 55 -6.71 4.37 9.81
C GLU A 55 -5.57 3.49 10.30
N VAL A 56 -5.86 2.27 10.75
CA VAL A 56 -4.82 1.32 11.18
C VAL A 56 -3.83 1.02 10.05
N VAL A 57 -4.30 0.87 8.82
CA VAL A 57 -3.42 0.68 7.65
C VAL A 57 -2.60 1.94 7.35
N LEU A 58 -3.19 3.13 7.49
CA LEU A 58 -2.47 4.40 7.30
C LEU A 58 -1.40 4.62 8.38
N GLU A 59 -1.70 4.31 9.64
CA GLU A 59 -0.73 4.32 10.73
C GLU A 59 0.39 3.32 10.44
N ALA A 60 0.08 2.10 9.98
CA ALA A 60 1.12 1.13 9.63
C ALA A 60 2.08 1.65 8.53
N LEU A 61 1.58 2.39 7.54
CA LEU A 61 2.41 3.05 6.53
C LEU A 61 3.33 4.12 7.12
N GLU A 62 2.85 4.87 8.12
CA GLU A 62 3.64 5.89 8.82
C GLU A 62 4.76 5.27 9.67
N TRP A 63 4.40 4.29 10.52
CA TRP A 63 5.33 3.64 11.44
C TRP A 63 6.37 2.79 10.71
N TYR A 64 5.95 2.07 9.67
CA TYR A 64 6.80 1.15 8.92
C TYR A 64 7.20 1.70 7.54
N GLN A 65 7.33 3.03 7.44
CA GLN A 65 7.61 3.73 6.18
C GLN A 65 8.86 3.25 5.43
N LEU A 66 9.81 2.56 6.08
CA LEU A 66 11.02 2.00 5.46
C LEU A 66 10.93 0.49 5.13
N HIS A 67 9.77 -0.13 5.30
CA HIS A 67 9.56 -1.56 5.05
C HIS A 67 8.67 -1.79 3.82
N PRO A 68 9.26 -1.88 2.61
CA PRO A 68 8.48 -1.99 1.38
C PRO A 68 7.61 -3.24 1.32
N GLY A 69 8.06 -4.33 1.94
CA GLY A 69 7.29 -5.57 2.05
C GLY A 69 5.97 -5.40 2.80
N LEU A 70 5.90 -4.55 3.83
CA LEU A 70 4.63 -4.21 4.48
C LEU A 70 3.87 -3.19 3.64
N ASN A 71 4.54 -2.12 3.20
CA ASN A 71 3.89 -1.02 2.48
C ASN A 71 3.20 -1.49 1.20
N GLN A 72 3.76 -2.47 0.48
CA GLN A 72 3.10 -3.10 -0.66
C GLN A 72 1.72 -3.67 -0.30
N TRP A 73 1.64 -4.43 0.80
CA TRP A 73 0.38 -5.05 1.23
C TRP A 73 -0.59 -4.05 1.84
N ALA A 74 -0.08 -3.03 2.53
CA ALA A 74 -0.90 -1.92 3.01
C ALA A 74 -1.55 -1.15 1.83
N LEU A 75 -0.77 -0.82 0.79
CA LEU A 75 -1.29 -0.17 -0.43
C LEU A 75 -2.32 -1.05 -1.15
N TRP A 76 -2.07 -2.37 -1.22
CA TRP A 76 -3.03 -3.32 -1.78
C TRP A 76 -4.34 -3.39 -0.99
N ALA A 77 -4.26 -3.39 0.35
CA ALA A 77 -5.45 -3.36 1.21
C ALA A 77 -6.27 -2.07 0.99
N LEU A 78 -5.60 -0.91 0.95
CA LEU A 78 -6.26 0.37 0.64
C LEU A 78 -6.91 0.35 -0.74
N PHE A 79 -6.25 -0.22 -1.75
CA PHE A 79 -6.84 -0.38 -3.08
C PHE A 79 -8.13 -1.20 -3.03
N ASN A 80 -8.10 -2.37 -2.38
CA ASN A 80 -9.29 -3.23 -2.29
C ASN A 80 -10.42 -2.59 -1.49
N LEU A 81 -10.12 -1.80 -0.45
CA LEU A 81 -11.13 -1.04 0.29
C LEU A 81 -11.78 0.08 -0.53
N ALA A 82 -11.07 0.65 -1.51
CA ALA A 82 -11.60 1.66 -2.45
C ALA A 82 -12.36 1.04 -3.61
N TYR A 83 -11.99 -0.18 -3.99
CA TYR A 83 -12.33 -0.73 -5.29
C TYR A 83 -13.83 -0.83 -5.48
N ASP A 84 -14.33 -0.15 -6.51
CA ASP A 84 -15.76 -0.09 -6.85
C ASP A 84 -16.69 0.35 -5.68
N HIS A 85 -16.15 1.16 -4.74
CA HIS A 85 -16.87 1.55 -3.54
C HIS A 85 -16.85 3.06 -3.27
N GLN A 86 -17.85 3.75 -3.81
CA GLN A 86 -17.91 5.21 -3.88
C GLN A 86 -17.78 5.92 -2.51
N SER A 87 -18.48 5.45 -1.47
CA SER A 87 -18.38 6.02 -0.12
C SER A 87 -17.00 5.81 0.50
N ASN A 88 -16.38 4.65 0.28
CA ASN A 88 -15.06 4.33 0.83
C ASN A 88 -13.96 5.16 0.17
N LYS A 89 -14.04 5.37 -1.15
CA LYS A 89 -13.13 6.28 -1.85
C LYS A 89 -13.17 7.69 -1.25
N VAL A 90 -14.37 8.24 -1.05
CA VAL A 90 -14.54 9.57 -0.43
C VAL A 90 -13.97 9.61 0.99
N TYR A 91 -14.23 8.56 1.77
CA TYR A 91 -13.70 8.44 3.13
C TYR A 91 -12.17 8.42 3.14
N MET A 92 -11.54 7.56 2.34
CA MET A 92 -10.09 7.42 2.29
C MET A 92 -9.40 8.70 1.81
N VAL A 93 -9.98 9.43 0.85
CA VAL A 93 -9.47 10.74 0.45
C VAL A 93 -9.53 11.72 1.62
N LYS A 94 -10.63 11.75 2.39
CA LYS A 94 -10.75 12.59 3.59
C LYS A 94 -9.73 12.22 4.68
N LYS A 95 -9.37 10.94 4.79
CA LYS A 95 -8.39 10.43 5.76
C LYS A 95 -6.93 10.58 5.30
N GLY A 96 -6.68 11.22 4.16
CA GLY A 96 -5.32 11.49 3.70
C GLY A 96 -4.61 10.30 3.04
N ALA A 97 -5.34 9.25 2.65
CA ALA A 97 -4.76 8.06 2.02
C ALA A 97 -3.97 8.39 0.75
N VAL A 98 -4.40 9.40 -0.02
CA VAL A 98 -3.68 9.85 -1.23
C VAL A 98 -2.25 10.29 -0.90
N GLY A 99 -2.07 11.09 0.16
CA GLY A 99 -0.75 11.54 0.60
C GLY A 99 0.11 10.38 1.11
N ALA A 100 -0.47 9.50 1.93
CA ALA A 100 0.23 8.34 2.47
C ALA A 100 0.75 7.40 1.35
N VAL A 101 -0.07 7.14 0.32
CA VAL A 101 0.37 6.33 -0.83
C VAL A 101 1.46 7.04 -1.63
N VAL A 102 1.34 8.35 -1.86
CA VAL A 102 2.40 9.13 -2.53
C VAL A 102 3.72 9.02 -1.77
N ASP A 103 3.70 9.17 -0.44
CA ASP A 103 4.91 9.15 0.38
C ASP A 103 5.56 7.76 0.44
N ALA A 104 4.74 6.70 0.49
CA ALA A 104 5.22 5.33 0.39
C ALA A 104 5.91 5.08 -0.95
N MET A 105 5.29 5.50 -2.07
CA MET A 105 5.88 5.36 -3.40
C MET A 105 7.18 6.15 -3.55
N LYS A 106 7.27 7.37 -3.00
CA LYS A 106 8.50 8.19 -3.04
C LYS A 106 9.66 7.55 -2.28
N ARG A 107 9.39 6.84 -1.18
CA ARG A 107 10.42 6.16 -0.36
C ARG A 107 10.93 4.88 -1.01
N HIS A 108 10.10 4.22 -1.80
CA HIS A 108 10.39 2.91 -2.38
C HIS A 108 10.32 2.93 -3.91
N PRO A 109 11.07 3.80 -4.61
CA PRO A 109 10.95 3.96 -6.06
C PRO A 109 11.39 2.73 -6.84
N GLY A 110 12.22 1.85 -6.28
CA GLY A 110 12.68 0.61 -6.92
C GLY A 110 11.78 -0.60 -6.70
N GLU A 111 10.77 -0.49 -5.83
CA GLU A 111 9.93 -1.61 -5.41
C GLU A 111 8.72 -1.73 -6.33
N ARG A 112 8.91 -2.48 -7.42
CA ARG A 112 7.95 -2.59 -8.53
C ARG A 112 6.53 -2.89 -8.08
N ASP A 113 6.35 -3.86 -7.20
CA ASP A 113 5.00 -4.28 -6.79
C ASP A 113 4.33 -3.21 -5.92
N LEU A 114 5.09 -2.53 -5.04
CA LEU A 114 4.60 -1.37 -4.30
C LEU A 114 4.16 -0.25 -5.24
N GLN A 115 4.96 0.06 -6.27
CA GLN A 115 4.60 1.07 -7.28
C GLN A 115 3.34 0.68 -8.06
N ARG A 116 3.18 -0.60 -8.43
CA ARG A 116 1.95 -1.11 -9.05
C ARG A 116 0.74 -0.88 -8.16
N GLN A 117 0.82 -1.24 -6.88
CA GLN A 117 -0.30 -1.06 -5.96
C GLN A 117 -0.63 0.42 -5.74
N GLY A 118 0.38 1.28 -5.64
CA GLY A 118 0.15 2.71 -5.46
C GLY A 118 -0.54 3.35 -6.67
N VAL A 119 -0.09 3.04 -7.89
CA VAL A 119 -0.73 3.53 -9.11
C VAL A 119 -2.14 2.96 -9.27
N ALA A 120 -2.35 1.68 -8.97
CA ALA A 120 -3.68 1.05 -9.00
C ALA A 120 -4.64 1.67 -7.97
N PHE A 121 -4.15 1.98 -6.76
CA PHE A 121 -4.92 2.71 -5.75
C PHE A 121 -5.40 4.05 -6.30
N PHE A 122 -4.53 4.87 -6.90
CA PHE A 122 -4.95 6.15 -7.48
C PHE A 122 -5.97 5.97 -8.61
N PHE A 123 -5.71 5.04 -9.52
CA PHE A 123 -6.58 4.75 -10.65
C PHE A 123 -7.99 4.34 -10.21
N SER A 124 -8.11 3.61 -9.10
CA SER A 124 -9.39 3.21 -8.52
C SER A 124 -10.03 4.33 -7.68
N CYS A 125 -9.26 4.86 -6.73
CA CYS A 125 -9.74 5.74 -5.66
C CYS A 125 -10.12 7.13 -6.15
N LEU A 126 -9.45 7.65 -7.19
CA LEU A 126 -9.68 9.00 -7.70
C LEU A 126 -10.60 9.05 -8.93
N ARG A 127 -11.13 7.91 -9.37
CA ARG A 127 -12.16 7.82 -10.40
C ARG A 127 -13.52 7.64 -9.74
N PHE A 128 -14.35 8.67 -9.87
CA PHE A 128 -15.63 8.79 -9.19
C PHE A 128 -16.80 8.85 -10.18
N GLU A 129 -17.97 8.46 -9.70
CA GLU A 129 -19.24 8.59 -10.42
C GLU A 129 -19.80 10.01 -10.32
N ASP A 130 -20.84 10.29 -11.10
CA ASP A 130 -21.51 11.58 -11.15
C ASP A 130 -22.05 12.00 -9.77
N GLY A 131 -21.91 13.29 -9.43
CA GLY A 131 -22.35 13.86 -8.15
C GLY A 131 -21.26 14.00 -7.08
N ILE A 132 -20.02 13.61 -7.37
CA ILE A 132 -18.86 13.87 -6.51
C ILE A 132 -18.14 15.15 -6.93
N ASP A 133 -17.66 15.93 -5.95
CA ASP A 133 -16.85 17.13 -6.18
C ASP A 133 -15.47 16.77 -6.74
N ALA A 134 -15.43 16.55 -8.06
CA ALA A 134 -14.22 16.22 -8.79
C ALA A 134 -13.14 17.30 -8.70
N ALA A 135 -13.53 18.57 -8.48
CA ALA A 135 -12.57 19.66 -8.32
C ALA A 135 -11.81 19.52 -7.00
N ARG A 136 -12.51 19.25 -5.89
CA ARG A 136 -11.87 18.97 -4.61
C ARG A 136 -10.95 17.76 -4.68
N MET A 137 -11.35 16.70 -5.38
CA MET A 137 -10.53 15.49 -5.52
C MET A 137 -9.23 15.74 -6.29
N ARG A 138 -9.31 16.45 -7.42
CA ARG A 138 -8.13 16.90 -8.17
C ARG A 138 -7.23 17.80 -7.32
N GLN A 139 -7.81 18.69 -6.53
CA GLN A 139 -7.04 19.54 -5.62
C GLN A 139 -6.29 18.70 -4.57
N VAL A 140 -6.91 17.68 -4.00
CA VAL A 140 -6.24 16.77 -3.05
C VAL A 140 -5.10 16.02 -3.73
N ALA A 141 -5.33 15.48 -4.93
CA ALA A 141 -4.31 14.78 -5.71
C ALA A 141 -3.10 15.70 -6.02
N HIS A 142 -3.37 16.93 -6.46
CA HIS A 142 -2.35 17.94 -6.75
C HIS A 142 -1.55 18.31 -5.50
N THR A 143 -2.24 18.64 -4.40
CA THR A 143 -1.59 19.03 -3.14
C THR A 143 -0.76 17.90 -2.55
N ALA A 144 -1.17 16.63 -2.73
CA ALA A 144 -0.38 15.47 -2.32
C ALA A 144 0.88 15.25 -3.19
N GLY A 145 1.02 15.93 -4.32
CA GLY A 145 2.14 15.75 -5.24
C GLY A 145 2.01 14.49 -6.09
N LEU A 146 0.78 14.08 -6.44
CA LEU A 146 0.50 12.88 -7.23
C LEU A 146 1.27 12.88 -8.56
N LYS A 147 1.25 13.99 -9.30
CA LYS A 147 1.95 14.11 -10.60
C LYS A 147 3.43 13.74 -10.52
N GLY A 148 4.10 14.17 -9.47
CA GLY A 148 5.51 13.85 -9.22
C GLY A 148 5.71 12.36 -8.96
N ALA A 149 4.87 11.75 -8.11
CA ALA A 149 4.92 10.33 -7.81
C ALA A 149 4.68 9.46 -9.06
N LEU A 150 3.67 9.79 -9.88
CA LEU A 150 3.36 9.08 -11.11
C LEU A 150 4.52 9.16 -12.12
N THR A 151 5.10 10.35 -12.28
CA THR A 151 6.25 10.55 -13.18
C THR A 151 7.48 9.77 -12.71
N ALA A 152 7.75 9.79 -11.40
CA ALA A 152 8.84 9.02 -10.80
C ALA A 152 8.64 7.51 -10.95
N ALA A 153 7.42 7.01 -10.76
CA ALA A 153 7.10 5.59 -10.94
C ALA A 153 7.34 5.14 -12.39
N ILE A 154 6.93 5.94 -13.39
CA ILE A 154 7.20 5.66 -14.81
C ILE A 154 8.71 5.64 -15.09
N ALA A 155 9.47 6.59 -14.52
CA ALA A 155 10.90 6.69 -14.72
C ALA A 155 11.68 5.53 -14.07
N ALA A 156 11.25 5.09 -12.88
CA ALA A 156 11.88 3.97 -12.17
C ALA A 156 11.52 2.60 -12.77
N HIS A 157 10.35 2.47 -13.38
CA HIS A 157 9.87 1.22 -13.99
C HIS A 157 9.48 1.38 -15.47
N PRO A 158 10.42 1.75 -16.36
CA PRO A 158 10.12 2.10 -17.75
C PRO A 158 9.80 0.89 -18.64
N ARG A 159 9.72 -0.32 -18.10
CA ARG A 159 9.26 -1.53 -18.82
C ARG A 159 7.98 -2.11 -18.22
N ASP A 160 7.44 -1.49 -17.17
CA ASP A 160 6.22 -1.95 -16.55
C ASP A 160 5.00 -1.28 -17.18
N GLU A 161 4.33 -2.01 -18.06
CA GLU A 161 3.19 -1.47 -18.81
C GLU A 161 1.97 -1.17 -17.92
N VAL A 162 1.83 -1.85 -16.78
CA VAL A 162 0.75 -1.56 -15.82
C VAL A 162 1.00 -0.20 -15.18
N ILE A 163 2.20 0.03 -14.66
CA ILE A 163 2.58 1.34 -14.09
C ILE A 163 2.42 2.44 -15.15
N LYS A 164 2.96 2.25 -16.36
CA LYS A 164 2.86 3.26 -17.42
C LYS A 164 1.42 3.62 -17.79
N SER A 165 0.60 2.61 -18.08
CA SER A 165 -0.76 2.82 -18.60
C SER A 165 -1.63 3.53 -17.56
N MET A 166 -1.66 3.00 -16.34
CA MET A 166 -2.45 3.56 -15.26
C MET A 166 -1.91 4.92 -14.80
N ALA A 167 -0.59 5.09 -14.69
CA ALA A 167 -0.01 6.37 -14.28
C ALA A 167 -0.29 7.47 -15.31
N LYS A 168 -0.17 7.17 -16.61
CA LYS A 168 -0.51 8.14 -17.67
C LYS A 168 -1.98 8.54 -17.63
N ALA A 169 -2.89 7.59 -17.46
CA ALA A 169 -4.32 7.88 -17.32
C ALA A 169 -4.62 8.77 -16.10
N MET A 170 -3.76 8.72 -15.08
CA MET A 170 -3.90 9.52 -13.87
C MET A 170 -3.21 10.90 -13.95
N LEU A 171 -2.39 11.18 -14.97
CA LEU A 171 -1.72 12.49 -15.08
C LEU A 171 -2.71 13.64 -15.36
N ASP A 172 -3.85 13.36 -15.99
CA ASP A 172 -4.88 14.37 -16.30
C ASP A 172 -5.72 14.78 -15.07
N VAL A 173 -5.67 13.97 -14.01
CA VAL A 173 -6.38 14.19 -12.75
C VAL A 173 -5.44 14.56 -11.59
N ALA A 174 -4.13 14.66 -11.87
CA ALA A 174 -3.05 14.92 -10.91
C ALA A 174 -2.55 16.37 -10.88
#